data_AF-A0A022XU74-F1
#
_entry.id   AF-A0A022XU74-F1
#
_cell.length_a   1.000
_cell.length_b   1.000
_cell.length_c   1.000
_cell.angle_alpha   90.00
_cell.angle_beta   90.00
_cell.angle_gamma   90.00
#
_symmetry.space_group_name_H-M   'P 1'
#
loop_
_entity.id
_entity.type
_entity.pdbx_description
1 polymer ?
#
loop_
_entity_poly.entity_id
_entity_poly.type
_entity_poly.pdbx_seq_one_letter_code
_entity_poly.pdbx_strand_id
1 'polypeptide(L)'
;MSQLPSKPSEDEIRLEAQIQDILSRRDTLISQLSRLLDSETPLTASALKQNNLSRHREVLLEHRQELKRLKATISDTRDRVNLLSNVRSDIDAYRASNPAGAEADYMLEERGRLDNSHNMMDSVLSQAYAVNESFGFQRETLASINRRIVGAASQIPGVNNLINKISAKRRRDGIILGTFIGICCLMVFVFR
;
A
#
# COMPACT_ATOMS: atom_id res chain seq x y z
N MET A 1 -18.10 2.75 15.21
CA MET A 1 -18.47 1.69 14.25
C MET A 1 -19.93 1.91 13.91
N SER A 2 -20.20 2.35 12.69
CA SER A 2 -21.56 2.64 12.20
C SER A 2 -22.40 1.36 12.31
N GLN A 3 -23.51 1.40 13.06
CA GLN A 3 -24.40 0.24 13.19
C GLN A 3 -24.97 -0.08 11.81
N LEU A 4 -24.75 -1.31 11.32
CA LEU A 4 -25.36 -1.74 10.07
C LEU A 4 -26.89 -1.77 10.27
N PRO A 5 -27.67 -1.18 9.34
CA PRO A 5 -29.12 -1.21 9.44
C PRO A 5 -29.62 -2.66 9.37
N SER A 6 -30.70 -2.96 10.10
CA SER A 6 -31.33 -4.28 10.19
C SER A 6 -31.78 -4.84 8.83
N LYS A 7 -31.97 -3.97 7.84
CA LYS A 7 -32.28 -4.32 6.45
C LYS A 7 -31.18 -3.82 5.51
N PRO A 8 -30.90 -4.54 4.41
CA PRO A 8 -30.01 -4.07 3.37
C PRO A 8 -30.51 -2.77 2.75
N SER A 9 -29.60 -1.82 2.55
CA SER A 9 -29.91 -0.57 1.86
C SER A 9 -30.15 -0.85 0.37
N GLU A 10 -30.96 -0.03 -0.29
CA GLU A 10 -31.15 -0.11 -1.74
C GLU A 10 -29.81 0.05 -2.49
N ASP A 11 -28.93 0.91 -1.99
CA ASP A 11 -27.57 1.09 -2.50
C ASP A 11 -26.70 -0.17 -2.33
N GLU A 12 -26.86 -0.89 -1.22
CA GLU A 12 -26.12 -2.13 -0.92
C GLU A 12 -26.52 -3.23 -1.92
N ILE A 13 -27.82 -3.38 -2.16
CA ILE A 13 -28.37 -4.34 -3.13
C ILE A 13 -27.90 -3.98 -4.56
N ARG A 14 -27.96 -2.70 -4.92
CA ARG A 14 -27.52 -2.21 -6.22
C ARG A 14 -26.02 -2.46 -6.42
N LEU A 15 -25.20 -2.18 -5.42
CA LEU A 15 -23.76 -2.38 -5.48
C LEU A 15 -23.41 -3.87 -5.58
N GLU A 16 -24.08 -4.74 -4.82
CA GLU A 16 -23.89 -6.19 -4.91
C GLU A 16 -24.18 -6.69 -6.34
N ALA A 17 -25.29 -6.25 -6.93
CA ALA A 17 -25.66 -6.59 -8.30
C ALA A 17 -24.63 -6.08 -9.32
N GLN A 18 -24.11 -4.85 -9.15
CA GLN A 18 -23.05 -4.31 -10.00
C GLN A 18 -21.75 -5.11 -9.89
N ILE A 19 -21.35 -5.51 -8.69
CA ILE A 19 -20.15 -6.34 -8.49
C ILE A 19 -20.34 -7.70 -9.18
N GLN A 20 -21.51 -8.33 -9.03
CA GLN A 20 -21.79 -9.61 -9.70
C GLN A 20 -21.76 -9.48 -11.23
N ASP A 21 -22.29 -8.40 -11.80
CA ASP A 21 -22.21 -8.10 -13.23
C ASP A 21 -20.76 -7.88 -13.69
N ILE A 22 -19.95 -7.13 -12.94
CA ILE A 22 -18.53 -6.93 -13.28
C ILE A 22 -17.76 -8.26 -13.23
N LEU A 23 -18.00 -9.10 -12.22
CA LEU A 23 -17.34 -10.39 -12.11
C LEU A 23 -17.76 -11.35 -13.24
N SER A 24 -19.03 -11.31 -13.66
CA SER A 24 -19.51 -12.12 -14.80
C SER A 24 -18.89 -11.65 -16.12
N ARG A 25 -18.79 -10.33 -16.35
CA ARG A 25 -18.11 -9.75 -17.52
C ARG A 25 -16.62 -10.07 -17.55
N ARG A 26 -15.95 -10.09 -16.40
CA ARG A 26 -14.54 -10.52 -16.30
C ARG A 26 -14.38 -11.99 -16.67
N ASP A 27 -15.31 -12.84 -16.25
CA ASP A 27 -15.32 -14.27 -16.57
C ASP A 27 -15.50 -14.53 -18.07
N THR A 28 -16.40 -13.80 -18.72
CA THR A 28 -16.59 -13.90 -20.18
C THR A 28 -15.37 -13.41 -20.94
N LEU A 29 -14.75 -12.29 -20.50
CA LEU A 29 -13.53 -11.77 -21.11
C LEU A 29 -12.36 -12.73 -20.97
N ILE A 30 -12.15 -13.31 -19.78
CA ILE A 30 -11.11 -14.33 -19.54
C ILE A 30 -11.36 -15.57 -20.40
N SER A 31 -12.63 -15.97 -20.58
CA SER A 31 -13.00 -17.08 -21.46
C SER A 31 -12.68 -16.77 -22.93
N GLN A 32 -12.91 -15.53 -23.38
CA GLN A 32 -12.53 -15.08 -24.73
C GLN A 32 -11.00 -15.05 -24.90
N LEU A 33 -10.25 -14.55 -23.92
CA LEU A 33 -8.79 -14.56 -23.92
C LEU A 33 -8.23 -15.98 -23.98
N SER A 34 -8.85 -16.94 -23.28
CA SER A 34 -8.47 -18.35 -23.41
C SER A 34 -8.59 -18.84 -24.85
N ARG A 35 -9.76 -18.64 -25.47
CA ARG A 35 -10.00 -19.10 -26.84
C ARG A 35 -9.04 -18.48 -27.84
N LEU A 36 -8.72 -17.19 -27.68
CA LEU A 36 -7.73 -16.50 -28.52
C LEU A 36 -6.35 -17.12 -28.36
N LEU A 37 -5.93 -17.44 -27.13
CA LEU A 37 -4.64 -18.05 -26.86
C LEU A 37 -4.58 -19.50 -27.36
N ASP A 38 -5.68 -20.24 -27.23
CA ASP A 38 -5.82 -21.62 -27.75
C ASP A 38 -5.77 -21.66 -29.29
N SER A 39 -6.10 -20.54 -29.95
CA SER A 39 -6.00 -20.37 -31.41
C SER A 39 -4.63 -19.89 -31.91
N GLU A 40 -3.71 -19.48 -31.02
CA GLU A 40 -2.35 -19.10 -31.41
C GLU A 40 -1.52 -20.35 -31.79
N THR A 41 -0.76 -20.26 -32.87
CA THR A 41 0.16 -21.33 -33.26
C THR A 41 1.28 -21.52 -32.21
N PRO A 42 1.78 -22.76 -31.99
CA PRO A 42 2.80 -23.03 -30.97
C PRO A 42 4.09 -22.20 -31.12
N LEU A 43 4.44 -21.82 -32.36
CA LEU A 43 5.61 -20.98 -32.66
C LEU A 43 5.49 -19.52 -32.18
N THR A 44 4.28 -19.03 -31.96
CA THR A 44 4.00 -17.66 -31.47
C THR A 44 3.45 -17.63 -30.05
N ALA A 45 3.25 -18.79 -29.44
CA ALA A 45 2.70 -18.95 -28.10
C ALA A 45 3.65 -18.36 -27.05
N SER A 46 3.25 -17.25 -26.44
CA SER A 46 4.04 -16.59 -25.40
C SER A 46 3.73 -17.16 -24.02
N ALA A 47 4.74 -17.72 -23.35
CA ALA A 47 4.64 -18.20 -21.97
C ALA A 47 4.14 -17.10 -21.00
N LEU A 48 4.48 -15.84 -21.27
CA LEU A 48 4.00 -14.70 -20.50
C LEU A 48 2.48 -14.49 -20.65
N LYS A 49 1.93 -14.64 -21.86
CA LYS A 49 0.47 -14.54 -22.09
C LYS A 49 -0.28 -15.65 -21.34
N GLN A 50 0.23 -16.88 -21.38
CA GLN A 50 -0.34 -18.01 -20.65
C GLN A 50 -0.31 -17.79 -19.13
N ASN A 51 0.82 -17.31 -18.59
CA ASN A 51 0.94 -17.01 -17.17
C ASN A 51 -0.01 -15.90 -16.72
N ASN A 52 -0.13 -14.81 -17.49
CA ASN A 52 -1.07 -13.73 -17.19
C ASN A 52 -2.53 -14.22 -17.24
N LEU A 53 -2.90 -15.05 -18.21
CA LEU A 53 -4.24 -15.64 -18.26
C LEU A 53 -4.54 -16.51 -17.03
N SER A 54 -3.58 -17.33 -16.60
CA SER A 54 -3.68 -18.12 -15.36
C SER A 54 -3.90 -17.22 -14.15
N ARG A 55 -3.10 -16.15 -14.03
CA ARG A 55 -3.23 -15.17 -12.95
C ARG A 55 -4.58 -14.47 -12.96
N HIS A 56 -5.11 -14.11 -14.13
CA HIS A 56 -6.44 -13.49 -14.22
C HIS A 56 -7.56 -14.41 -13.75
N ARG A 57 -7.46 -15.72 -14.00
CA ARG A 57 -8.40 -16.73 -13.48
C ARG A 57 -8.33 -16.84 -11.95
N GLU A 58 -7.12 -16.89 -11.41
CA GLU A 58 -6.88 -16.98 -9.97
C GLU A 58 -7.47 -15.76 -9.24
N VAL A 59 -7.14 -14.55 -9.70
CA VAL A 59 -7.66 -13.30 -9.11
C VAL A 59 -9.19 -13.21 -9.22
N LEU A 60 -9.78 -13.68 -10.32
CA LEU A 60 -11.24 -13.72 -10.45
C LEU A 60 -11.88 -14.67 -9.42
N LEU A 61 -11.27 -15.84 -9.20
CA LEU A 61 -11.74 -16.82 -8.22
C LEU A 61 -11.62 -16.27 -6.79
N GLU A 62 -10.50 -15.63 -6.48
CA GLU A 62 -10.27 -14.94 -5.21
C GLU A 62 -11.38 -13.90 -4.93
N HIS A 63 -11.65 -12.98 -5.86
CA HIS A 63 -12.69 -11.98 -5.68
C HIS A 63 -14.10 -12.57 -5.53
N ARG A 64 -14.40 -13.69 -6.20
CA ARG A 64 -15.68 -14.40 -6.02
C ARG A 64 -15.81 -14.98 -4.61
N GLN A 65 -14.74 -15.57 -4.09
CA GLN A 65 -14.71 -16.09 -2.72
C GLN A 65 -14.80 -14.95 -1.69
N GLU A 66 -14.10 -13.85 -1.94
CA GLU A 66 -14.12 -12.67 -1.09
C GLU A 66 -15.52 -12.06 -1.02
N LEU A 67 -16.21 -11.90 -2.15
CA LEU A 67 -17.59 -11.42 -2.19
C LEU A 67 -18.52 -12.33 -1.37
N LYS A 68 -18.40 -13.65 -1.53
CA LYS A 68 -19.20 -14.62 -0.76
C LYS A 68 -18.92 -14.50 0.74
N ARG A 69 -17.65 -14.36 1.13
CA ARG A 69 -17.23 -14.18 2.52
C ARG A 69 -17.76 -12.88 3.10
N LEU A 70 -17.64 -11.78 2.36
CA LEU A 70 -18.13 -10.47 2.77
C LEU A 70 -19.64 -10.48 3.00
N LYS A 71 -20.39 -11.09 2.08
CA LYS A 71 -21.85 -11.25 2.21
C LYS A 71 -22.22 -12.04 3.46
N ALA A 72 -21.51 -13.14 3.74
CA ALA A 72 -21.74 -13.94 4.94
C ALA A 72 -21.45 -13.13 6.22
N THR A 73 -20.33 -12.40 6.27
CA THR A 73 -19.98 -11.53 7.40
C THR A 73 -21.00 -10.42 7.63
N ILE A 74 -21.50 -9.79 6.56
CA ILE A 74 -22.54 -8.75 6.63
C ILE A 74 -23.84 -9.34 7.19
N SER A 75 -24.25 -10.52 6.69
CA SER A 75 -25.44 -11.21 7.19
C SER A 75 -25.31 -11.55 8.68
N ASP A 76 -24.20 -12.16 9.09
CA ASP A 76 -23.94 -12.52 10.48
C ASP A 76 -23.94 -11.29 11.40
N THR A 77 -23.33 -10.19 10.96
CA THR A 77 -23.35 -8.93 11.70
C THR A 77 -24.78 -8.38 11.84
N ARG A 78 -25.58 -8.46 10.77
CA ARG A 78 -26.98 -7.99 10.76
C ARG A 78 -27.87 -8.86 11.65
N ASP A 79 -27.69 -10.19 11.62
CA ASP A 79 -28.38 -11.13 12.49
C ASP A 79 -28.04 -10.88 13.97
N ARG A 80 -26.74 -10.66 14.26
CA ARG A 80 -26.29 -10.27 15.59
C ARG A 80 -26.93 -8.96 16.06
N VAL A 81 -27.01 -7.94 15.21
CA VAL A 81 -27.65 -6.66 15.55
C VAL A 81 -29.15 -6.86 15.80
N ASN A 82 -29.84 -7.66 14.98
CA ASN A 82 -31.26 -7.94 15.15
C ASN A 82 -31.54 -8.65 16.49
N LEU A 83 -30.72 -9.63 16.87
CA LEU A 83 -30.82 -10.30 18.16
C LEU A 83 -30.54 -9.35 19.33
N LEU A 84 -29.49 -8.51 19.20
CA LEU A 84 -29.12 -7.57 20.25
C LEU A 84 -30.14 -6.44 20.42
N SER A 85 -30.85 -6.01 19.37
CA SER A 85 -31.87 -4.97 19.49
C SER A 85 -33.00 -5.35 20.44
N ASN A 86 -33.50 -6.59 20.33
CA ASN A 86 -34.57 -7.10 21.20
C ASN A 86 -34.08 -7.32 22.64
N VAL A 87 -32.87 -7.85 22.79
CA VAL A 87 -32.26 -8.03 24.12
C VAL A 87 -32.00 -6.67 24.79
N ARG A 88 -31.61 -5.65 24.03
CA ARG A 88 -31.34 -4.32 24.56
C ARG A 88 -32.60 -3.63 25.02
N SER A 89 -33.72 -3.74 24.29
CA SER A 89 -35.01 -3.24 24.76
C SER A 89 -35.46 -3.91 26.06
N ASP A 90 -35.24 -5.21 26.22
CA ASP A 90 -35.60 -5.95 27.43
C ASP A 90 -34.68 -5.57 28.61
N ILE A 91 -33.38 -5.39 28.37
CA ILE A 91 -32.42 -4.91 29.37
C ILE A 91 -32.75 -3.49 29.81
N ASP A 92 -33.08 -2.60 28.87
CA ASP A 92 -33.44 -1.22 29.17
C ASP A 92 -34.74 -1.15 29.98
N ALA A 93 -35.74 -1.98 29.65
CA ALA A 93 -36.97 -2.12 30.43
C ALA A 93 -36.70 -2.67 31.85
N TYR A 94 -35.82 -3.68 31.97
CA TYR A 94 -35.40 -4.22 33.26
C TYR A 94 -34.65 -3.17 34.11
N ARG A 95 -33.70 -2.45 33.52
CA ARG A 95 -32.96 -1.36 34.18
C ARG A 95 -33.90 -0.25 34.64
N ALA A 96 -34.91 0.11 33.83
CA ALA A 96 -35.94 1.08 34.22
C ALA A 96 -36.81 0.59 35.40
N SER A 97 -37.05 -0.71 35.49
CA SER A 97 -37.81 -1.33 36.59
C SER A 97 -37.02 -1.50 37.88
N ASN A 98 -35.67 -1.51 37.82
CA ASN A 98 -34.79 -1.72 38.97
C ASN A 98 -33.59 -0.74 38.98
N PRO A 99 -33.80 0.54 39.37
CA PRO A 99 -32.79 1.59 39.26
C PRO A 99 -31.52 1.33 40.08
N ALA A 100 -31.65 0.77 41.28
CA ALA A 100 -30.51 0.48 42.15
C ALA A 100 -29.60 -0.63 41.59
N GLY A 101 -30.16 -1.64 40.93
CA GLY A 101 -29.38 -2.65 40.23
C GLY A 101 -28.72 -2.12 38.95
N ALA A 102 -29.40 -1.21 38.24
CA ALA A 102 -28.85 -0.57 37.05
C ALA A 102 -27.62 0.30 37.35
N GLU A 103 -27.61 1.00 38.48
CA GLU A 103 -26.44 1.77 38.93
C GLU A 103 -25.25 0.86 39.27
N ALA A 104 -25.48 -0.25 39.98
CA ALA A 104 -24.44 -1.23 40.29
C ALA A 104 -23.84 -1.87 39.02
N ASP A 105 -24.67 -2.26 38.05
CA ASP A 105 -24.23 -2.80 36.76
C ASP A 105 -23.43 -1.77 35.95
N TYR A 106 -23.85 -0.50 35.96
CA TYR A 106 -23.12 0.59 35.33
C TYR A 106 -21.73 0.76 35.94
N MET A 107 -21.61 0.71 37.27
CA MET A 107 -20.31 0.82 37.95
C MET A 107 -19.37 -0.36 37.62
N LEU A 108 -19.91 -1.57 37.47
CA LEU A 108 -19.15 -2.75 37.05
C LEU A 108 -18.69 -2.64 35.58
N GLU A 109 -19.57 -2.18 34.69
CA GLU A 109 -19.24 -1.93 33.28
C GLU A 109 -18.17 -0.84 33.15
N GLU A 110 -18.27 0.22 33.94
CA GLU A 110 -17.29 1.31 33.96
C GLU A 110 -15.92 0.81 34.46
N ARG A 111 -15.89 -0.06 35.47
CA ARG A 111 -14.65 -0.74 35.88
C ARG A 111 -14.04 -1.55 34.74
N GLY A 112 -14.84 -2.32 34.01
CA GLY A 112 -14.36 -3.07 32.84
C GLY A 112 -13.83 -2.17 31.72
N ARG A 113 -14.46 -1.02 31.49
CA ARG A 113 -13.98 -0.01 30.54
C ARG A 113 -12.64 0.59 30.99
N LEU A 114 -12.51 0.90 32.29
CA LEU A 114 -11.26 1.40 32.88
C LEU A 114 -10.13 0.38 32.73
N ASP A 115 -10.37 -0.90 33.07
CA ASP A 115 -9.37 -1.97 32.93
C ASP A 115 -8.93 -2.14 31.47
N ASN A 116 -9.88 -2.12 30.51
CA ASN A 116 -9.55 -2.17 29.09
C ASN A 116 -8.75 -0.95 28.61
N SER A 117 -9.09 0.25 29.09
CA SER A 117 -8.34 1.46 28.81
C SER A 117 -6.92 1.39 29.38
N HIS A 118 -6.76 0.80 30.56
CA HIS A 118 -5.47 0.59 31.20
C HIS A 118 -4.59 -0.36 30.36
N ASN A 119 -5.14 -1.51 29.94
CA ASN A 119 -4.44 -2.45 29.07
C ASN A 119 -4.01 -1.82 27.73
N MET A 120 -4.86 -0.97 27.15
CA MET A 120 -4.52 -0.22 25.94
C MET A 120 -3.38 0.76 26.18
N MET A 121 -3.41 1.48 27.30
CA MET A 121 -2.34 2.40 27.70
C MET A 121 -1.03 1.66 27.90
N ASP A 122 -1.04 0.49 28.53
CA ASP A 122 0.14 -0.36 28.69
C ASP A 122 0.71 -0.83 27.36
N SER A 123 -0.16 -1.21 26.40
CA SER A 123 0.26 -1.56 25.04
C SER A 123 0.90 -0.38 24.32
N VAL A 124 0.34 0.83 24.44
CA VAL A 124 0.89 2.05 23.84
C VAL A 124 2.24 2.39 24.48
N LEU A 125 2.35 2.25 25.80
CA LEU A 125 3.59 2.48 26.52
C LEU A 125 4.68 1.49 26.09
N SER A 126 4.33 0.20 26.00
CA SER A 126 5.24 -0.84 25.49
C SER A 126 5.70 -0.54 24.06
N GLN A 127 4.79 -0.12 23.18
CA GLN A 127 5.12 0.28 21.82
C GLN A 127 6.04 1.52 21.81
N ALA A 128 5.79 2.51 22.67
CA ALA A 128 6.64 3.70 22.78
C ALA A 128 8.07 3.34 23.24
N TYR A 129 8.22 2.40 24.18
CA TYR A 129 9.54 1.88 24.58
C TYR A 129 10.24 1.17 23.42
N ALA A 130 9.55 0.30 22.68
CA ALA A 130 10.10 -0.38 21.51
C ALA A 130 10.54 0.61 20.41
N VAL A 131 9.76 1.67 20.19
CA VAL A 131 10.12 2.75 19.25
C VAL A 131 11.36 3.51 19.71
N ASN A 132 11.47 3.83 21.00
CA ASN A 132 12.63 4.48 21.58
C ASN A 132 13.91 3.65 21.38
N GLU A 133 13.83 2.35 21.67
CA GLU A 133 14.93 1.40 21.45
C GLU A 133 15.30 1.31 19.95
N SER A 134 14.30 1.23 19.08
CA SER A 134 14.48 1.28 17.61
C SER A 134 15.22 2.54 17.18
N PHE A 135 14.92 3.72 17.74
CA PHE A 135 15.69 4.94 17.44
C PHE A 135 17.16 4.84 17.88
N GLY A 136 17.44 4.15 18.98
CA GLY A 136 18.80 3.80 19.39
C GLY A 136 19.55 3.02 18.31
N PHE A 137 18.96 1.91 17.84
CA PHE A 137 19.54 1.09 16.77
C PHE A 137 19.65 1.83 15.43
N GLN A 138 18.66 2.65 15.09
CA GLN A 138 18.69 3.48 13.87
C GLN A 138 19.84 4.49 13.94
N ARG A 139 20.10 5.11 15.11
CA ARG A 139 21.22 6.04 15.29
C ARG A 139 22.57 5.36 15.08
N GLU A 140 22.75 4.15 15.62
CA GLU A 140 23.96 3.37 15.41
C GLU A 140 24.13 2.98 13.93
N THR A 141 23.05 2.55 13.29
CA THR A 141 23.02 2.21 11.86
C THR A 141 23.42 3.41 11.01
N LEU A 142 22.84 4.60 11.26
CA LEU A 142 23.20 5.84 10.57
C LEU A 142 24.67 6.23 10.79
N ALA A 143 25.19 6.06 12.01
CA ALA A 143 26.61 6.29 12.29
C ALA A 143 27.50 5.32 11.50
N SER A 144 27.11 4.05 11.38
CA SER A 144 27.82 3.05 10.57
C SER A 144 27.78 3.38 9.07
N ILE A 145 26.64 3.85 8.57
CA ILE A 145 26.46 4.30 7.19
C ILE A 145 27.37 5.50 6.93
N ASN A 146 27.40 6.48 7.83
CA ASN A 146 28.28 7.64 7.72
C ASN A 146 29.75 7.20 7.65
N ARG A 147 30.19 6.32 8.54
CA ARG A 147 31.56 5.76 8.51
C ARG A 147 31.87 5.05 7.19
N ARG A 148 30.93 4.27 6.65
CA ARG A 148 31.08 3.58 5.36
C ARG A 148 31.11 4.55 4.18
N ILE A 149 30.29 5.60 4.19
CA ILE A 149 30.29 6.65 3.15
C ILE A 149 31.62 7.40 3.17
N VAL A 150 32.09 7.81 4.35
CA VAL A 150 33.39 8.49 4.51
C VAL A 150 34.54 7.56 4.10
N GLY A 151 34.47 6.27 4.47
CA GLY A 151 35.44 5.26 4.06
C GLY A 151 35.43 4.96 2.56
N ALA A 152 34.26 4.94 1.92
CA ALA A 152 34.14 4.77 0.47
C ALA A 152 34.65 6.03 -0.25
N ALA A 153 34.33 7.23 0.24
CA ALA A 153 34.84 8.48 -0.30
C ALA A 153 36.37 8.57 -0.22
N SER A 154 36.99 8.05 0.85
CA SER A 154 38.46 7.98 0.97
C SER A 154 39.09 6.87 0.12
N GLN A 155 38.36 5.79 -0.17
CA GLN A 155 38.75 4.70 -1.09
C GLN A 155 38.45 4.97 -2.56
N ILE A 156 37.88 6.14 -2.91
CA ILE A 156 37.90 6.64 -4.29
C ILE A 156 39.01 7.70 -4.43
N PRO A 157 40.31 7.35 -4.29
CA PRO A 157 41.38 8.25 -4.67
C PRO A 157 41.33 8.39 -6.20
N GLY A 158 41.20 9.63 -6.68
CA GLY A 158 41.34 9.92 -8.10
C GLY A 158 40.09 10.40 -8.82
N VAL A 159 38.93 10.57 -8.17
CA VAL A 159 37.83 11.38 -8.75
C VAL A 159 38.34 12.78 -9.06
N ASN A 160 39.10 13.39 -8.16
CA ASN A 160 39.72 14.69 -8.40
C ASN A 160 40.68 14.65 -9.61
N ASN A 161 41.46 13.58 -9.76
CA ASN A 161 42.37 13.41 -10.91
C ASN A 161 41.64 13.12 -12.22
N LEU A 162 40.53 12.37 -12.20
CA LEU A 162 39.69 12.10 -13.36
C LEU A 162 38.95 13.35 -13.80
N ILE A 163 38.38 14.12 -12.86
CA ILE A 163 37.77 15.43 -13.12
C ILE A 163 38.81 16.40 -13.70
N ASN A 164 40.03 16.43 -13.16
CA ASN A 164 41.12 17.27 -13.67
C ASN A 164 41.60 16.83 -15.07
N LYS A 165 41.64 15.52 -15.37
CA LYS A 165 41.96 15.03 -16.71
C LYS A 165 40.87 15.37 -17.73
N ILE A 166 39.60 15.30 -17.34
CA ILE A 166 38.46 15.67 -18.18
C ILE A 166 38.48 17.17 -18.47
N SER A 167 38.70 18.02 -17.46
CA SER A 167 38.77 19.47 -17.63
C SER A 167 39.98 19.90 -18.48
N ALA A 168 41.14 19.25 -18.30
CA ALA A 168 42.33 19.52 -19.12
C ALA A 168 42.14 19.16 -20.60
N LYS A 169 41.44 18.05 -20.91
CA LYS A 169 41.11 17.69 -22.29
C LYS A 169 40.19 18.75 -22.92
N ARG A 170 39.11 19.12 -22.23
CA ARG A 170 38.15 20.13 -22.71
C ARG A 170 38.81 21.50 -22.96
N ARG A 171 39.78 21.89 -22.13
CA ARG A 171 40.55 23.14 -22.32
C ARG A 171 41.43 23.09 -23.58
N ARG A 172 42.09 21.97 -23.86
CA ARG A 172 42.89 21.82 -25.10
C ARG A 172 42.01 21.87 -26.34
N ASP A 173 40.88 21.17 -26.34
CA ASP A 173 39.96 21.17 -27.47
C ASP A 173 39.40 22.59 -27.73
N GLY A 174 39.11 23.36 -26.67
CA GLY A 174 38.71 24.76 -26.78
C GLY A 174 39.80 25.68 -27.33
N ILE A 175 41.07 25.47 -26.95
CA ILE A 175 42.20 26.24 -27.50
C ILE A 175 42.37 25.95 -28.99
N ILE A 176 42.35 24.67 -29.40
CA ILE A 176 42.51 24.25 -30.80
C ILE A 176 41.39 24.83 -31.67
N LEU A 177 40.14 24.74 -31.19
CA LEU A 177 38.99 25.29 -31.91
C LEU A 177 39.08 26.81 -32.00
N GLY A 178 39.48 27.49 -30.92
CA GLY A 178 39.66 28.93 -30.87
C GLY A 178 40.75 29.44 -31.83
N THR A 179 41.91 28.78 -31.88
CA THR A 179 42.97 29.13 -32.84
C THR A 179 42.56 28.87 -34.28
N PHE A 180 41.85 27.77 -34.55
CA PHE A 180 41.34 27.48 -35.89
C PHE A 180 40.38 28.58 -36.38
N ILE A 181 39.40 28.96 -35.57
CA ILE A 181 38.47 30.05 -35.89
C ILE A 181 39.23 31.37 -36.08
N GLY A 182 40.18 31.69 -35.18
CA GLY A 182 40.99 32.91 -35.26
C GLY A 182 41.80 33.01 -36.55
N ILE A 183 42.44 31.92 -36.98
CA ILE A 183 43.22 31.88 -38.22
C ILE A 183 42.30 32.04 -39.44
N CYS A 184 41.16 31.36 -39.47
CA CYS A 184 40.18 31.49 -40.55
C CYS A 184 39.67 32.94 -40.67
N CYS A 185 39.34 33.59 -39.54
CA CYS A 185 38.92 34.99 -39.53
C CYS A 185 40.03 35.94 -40.02
N LEU A 186 41.29 35.72 -39.61
CA LEU A 186 42.43 36.52 -40.08
C LEU A 186 42.67 36.38 -41.58
N MET A 187 42.61 35.15 -42.11
CA MET A 187 42.74 34.92 -43.56
C MET A 187 41.65 35.65 -44.34
N VAL A 188 40.40 35.59 -43.88
CA VAL A 188 39.28 36.31 -44.51
C VAL A 188 39.49 37.83 -44.45
N PHE A 189 40.04 38.36 -43.36
CA PHE A 189 40.34 39.79 -43.23
C PHE A 189 41.49 40.26 -44.13
N VAL A 190 42.51 39.42 -44.35
CA VAL A 190 43.68 39.77 -45.18
C VAL A 190 43.43 39.58 -46.67
N PHE A 191 42.61 38.60 -47.06
CA PHE A 191 42.26 38.33 -48.46
C PHE A 191 41.07 39.14 -49.00
N ARG A 192 40.54 40.08 -48.21
CA ARG A 192 39.43 40.96 -48.56
C ARG A 192 39.86 42.42 -48.49
#